data_AF-A0A815JBB2-F1
#
_entry.id   AF-A0A815JBB2-F1
#
_cell.length_a   1.000
_cell.length_b   1.000
_cell.length_c   1.000
_cell.angle_alpha   90.00
_cell.angle_beta   90.00
_cell.angle_gamma   90.00
#
_symmetry.space_group_name_H-M   'P 1'
#
loop_
_entity.id
_entity.type
_entity.pdbx_description
1 polymer ?
#
loop_
_entity_poly.entity_id
_entity_poly.type
_entity_poly.pdbx_seq_one_letter_code
_entity_poly.pdbx_strand_id
1 'polypeptide(L)'
;MEWVPQVYFNRRHTLVLCSSSVSTASITSLALGGTMMFFIVISHKCKINRDNIAIATPIATSLDDLTILGILVSMDFHIHMNTIYNLFELSNKIFLMILFYVKY
;
A
#
# COMPACT_ATOMS: atom_id res chain seq x y z
N MET A 1 21.46 35.47 7.98
CA MET A 1 21.98 34.42 7.08
C MET A 1 21.63 33.10 7.72
N GLU A 2 20.53 32.50 7.28
CA GLU A 2 20.08 31.21 7.79
C GLU A 2 20.99 30.10 7.25
N TRP A 3 21.50 29.27 8.16
CA TRP A 3 22.31 28.12 7.82
C TRP A 3 21.44 27.04 7.17
N VAL A 4 21.63 26.81 5.87
CA VAL A 4 21.08 25.63 5.19
C VAL A 4 22.04 24.46 5.45
N PRO A 5 21.61 23.38 6.11
CA PRO A 5 22.48 22.23 6.37
C PRO A 5 22.84 21.56 5.04
N GLN A 6 24.14 21.36 4.82
CA GLN A 6 24.65 20.61 3.67
C GLN A 6 24.37 19.12 3.90
N VAL A 7 23.22 18.66 3.41
CA VAL A 7 22.84 17.24 3.41
C VAL A 7 23.83 16.48 2.55
N TYR A 8 24.73 15.70 3.17
CA TYR A 8 25.57 14.74 2.47
C TYR A 8 24.66 13.66 1.85
N PHE A 9 24.36 13.82 0.57
CA PHE A 9 23.40 13.01 -0.17
C PHE A 9 23.98 11.61 -0.44
N ASN A 10 23.71 10.65 0.45
CA ASN A 10 24.11 9.26 0.23
C ASN A 10 23.22 8.63 -0.85
N ARG A 11 23.73 8.58 -2.08
CA ARG A 11 23.00 8.08 -3.26
C ARG A 11 22.36 6.70 -3.04
N ARG A 12 22.95 5.84 -2.20
CA ARG A 12 22.42 4.50 -1.91
C ARG A 12 21.09 4.54 -1.19
N HIS A 13 20.94 5.40 -0.18
CA HIS A 13 19.68 5.53 0.54
C HIS A 13 18.59 6.14 -0.34
N THR A 14 18.92 7.15 -1.14
CA THR A 14 17.97 7.75 -2.09
C THR A 14 17.51 6.73 -3.12
N LEU A 15 18.40 5.86 -3.61
CA LEU A 15 18.06 4.79 -4.55
C LEU A 15 17.13 3.74 -3.93
N VAL A 16 17.37 3.32 -2.68
CA VAL A 16 16.50 2.36 -1.99
C VAL A 16 15.12 2.97 -1.71
N LEU A 17 15.05 4.21 -1.24
CA LEU A 17 13.79 4.92 -1.04
C LEU A 17 13.03 5.12 -2.35
N CYS A 18 13.73 5.46 -3.42
CA CYS A 18 13.15 5.60 -4.76
C CYS A 18 12.61 4.26 -5.27
N SER A 19 13.37 3.16 -5.11
CA SER A 19 12.94 1.83 -5.51
C SER A 19 11.67 1.39 -4.78
N SER A 20 11.59 1.65 -3.47
CA SER A 20 10.41 1.33 -2.66
C SER A 20 9.19 2.14 -3.10
N SER A 21 9.37 3.46 -3.28
CA SER A 21 8.31 4.35 -3.77
C SER A 21 7.80 3.96 -5.15
N VAL A 22 8.70 3.67 -6.09
CA VAL A 22 8.35 3.23 -7.45
C VAL A 22 7.64 1.87 -7.43
N SER A 23 8.08 0.93 -6.59
CA SER A 23 7.38 -0.36 -6.46
C SER A 23 5.95 -0.19 -5.95
N THR A 24 5.76 0.63 -4.91
CA THR A 24 4.44 0.94 -4.36
C THR A 24 3.58 1.68 -5.38
N ALA A 25 4.12 2.71 -6.03
CA ALA A 25 3.41 3.47 -7.07
C ALA A 25 3.00 2.59 -8.26
N SER A 26 3.85 1.63 -8.65
CA SER A 26 3.56 0.71 -9.75
C SER A 26 2.42 -0.25 -9.41
N ILE A 27 2.41 -0.82 -8.20
CA ILE A 27 1.35 -1.72 -7.74
C ILE A 27 0.03 -0.96 -7.63
N THR A 28 0.04 0.25 -7.07
CA THR A 28 -1.15 1.10 -6.99
C THR A 28 -1.69 1.47 -8.37
N SER A 29 -0.82 1.88 -9.29
CA SER A 29 -1.21 2.24 -10.66
C SER A 29 -1.76 1.05 -11.45
N LEU A 30 -1.16 -0.14 -11.30
CA LEU A 30 -1.64 -1.36 -11.94
C LEU A 30 -3.05 -1.75 -11.43
N ALA A 31 -3.28 -1.62 -10.12
CA ALA A 31 -4.58 -1.89 -9.52
C ALA A 31 -5.64 -0.85 -9.96
N LEU A 32 -5.28 0.44 -10.02
CA LEU A 32 -6.18 1.49 -10.50
C LEU A 32 -6.60 1.27 -11.96
N GLY A 33 -5.65 0.92 -12.83
CA GLY A 33 -5.92 0.60 -14.22
C GLY A 33 -6.80 -0.65 -14.40
N GLY A 34 -6.60 -1.67 -13.56
CA GLY A 34 -7.43 -2.88 -13.54
C GLY A 34 -8.87 -2.59 -13.11
N THR A 35 -9.04 -1.80 -12.06
CA THR A 35 -10.36 -1.38 -11.57
C THR A 35 -11.09 -0.54 -12.62
N MET A 36 -10.41 0.40 -13.29
CA MET A 36 -11.01 1.16 -14.40
C MET A 36 -11.53 0.25 -15.52
N MET A 37 -10.75 -0.77 -15.92
CA MET A 37 -11.21 -1.76 -16.90
C MET A 37 -12.42 -2.57 -16.40
N PHE A 38 -12.42 -2.96 -15.14
CA PHE A 38 -13.55 -3.67 -14.52
C PHE A 38 -14.85 -2.85 -14.57
N PHE A 39 -14.77 -1.55 -14.26
CA PHE A 39 -15.90 -0.64 -14.36
C PHE A 39 -16.40 -0.44 -15.80
N ILE A 40 -15.49 -0.31 -16.76
CA ILE A 40 -15.85 -0.17 -18.18
C ILE A 40 -16.66 -1.40 -18.65
N VAL A 41 -16.24 -2.61 -18.25
CA VAL A 41 -16.94 -3.85 -18.61
C VAL A 41 -18.30 -3.96 -17.92
N ILE A 42 -18.40 -3.60 -16.64
CA ILE A 42 -19.67 -3.59 -15.90
C ILE A 42 -20.66 -2.58 -16.49
N SER A 43 -20.17 -1.39 -16.82
CA SER A 43 -20.93 -0.34 -17.50
C SER A 43 -21.53 -0.87 -18.81
N HIS A 44 -20.75 -1.62 -19.59
CA HIS A 44 -21.22 -2.24 -20.83
C HIS A 44 -22.23 -3.39 -20.65
N LYS A 45 -22.13 -4.14 -19.54
CA LYS A 45 -23.03 -5.25 -19.21
C LYS A 45 -24.38 -4.78 -18.67
N CYS A 46 -24.43 -3.64 -18.00
CA CYS A 46 -25.66 -2.99 -17.55
C CYS A 46 -26.35 -2.24 -18.71
N LYS A 47 -27.01 -2.95 -19.63
CA LYS A 47 -27.93 -2.37 -20.63
C LYS A 47 -29.19 -1.80 -19.96
N ILE A 48 -29.05 -0.72 -19.18
CA ILE A 48 -30.17 -0.08 -18.49
C ILE A 48 -30.59 1.15 -19.29
N ASN A 49 -31.88 1.24 -19.59
CA ASN A 49 -32.51 2.37 -20.29
C ASN A 49 -32.17 3.72 -19.64
N ARG A 50 -32.29 4.78 -20.45
CA ARG A 50 -31.85 6.18 -20.27
C ARG A 50 -32.24 6.88 -18.95
N ASP A 51 -32.96 6.24 -18.05
CA ASP A 51 -33.36 6.80 -16.75
C ASP A 51 -32.36 6.46 -15.63
N ASN A 52 -31.41 5.56 -15.88
CA ASN A 52 -30.40 5.10 -14.92
C ASN A 52 -29.12 5.96 -14.86
N ILE A 53 -29.20 7.20 -15.37
CA ILE A 53 -28.08 8.17 -15.45
C ILE A 53 -27.42 8.43 -14.08
N ALA A 54 -28.12 8.17 -12.98
CA ALA A 54 -27.61 8.33 -11.62
C ALA A 54 -26.53 7.30 -11.20
N ILE A 55 -26.37 6.16 -11.88
CA ILE A 55 -25.31 5.19 -11.55
C ILE A 55 -23.96 5.59 -12.19
N ALA A 56 -23.98 6.37 -13.27
CA ALA A 56 -22.80 6.62 -14.10
C ALA A 56 -21.79 7.62 -13.51
N THR A 57 -22.18 8.49 -12.57
CA THR A 57 -21.36 9.67 -12.22
C THR A 57 -20.93 9.75 -10.74
N PRO A 58 -21.81 9.71 -9.73
CA PRO A 58 -21.38 9.83 -8.33
C PRO A 58 -20.83 8.52 -7.74
N ILE A 59 -21.30 7.37 -8.21
CA ILE A 59 -20.94 6.05 -7.66
C ILE A 59 -19.59 5.60 -8.22
N ALA A 60 -19.35 5.77 -9.52
CA ALA A 60 -18.06 5.46 -10.13
C ALA A 60 -16.93 6.32 -9.55
N THR A 61 -17.20 7.61 -9.35
CA THR A 61 -16.23 8.55 -8.76
C THR A 61 -15.90 8.20 -7.31
N SER A 62 -16.90 7.83 -6.50
CA SER A 62 -16.66 7.46 -5.09
C SER A 62 -16.08 6.05 -4.91
N LEU A 63 -16.36 5.10 -5.82
CA LEU A 63 -15.73 3.78 -5.82
C LEU A 63 -14.25 3.81 -6.25
N ASP A 64 -13.87 4.73 -7.13
CA ASP A 64 -12.46 4.97 -7.45
C ASP A 64 -11.69 5.41 -6.19
N ASP A 65 -12.22 6.40 -5.45
CA ASP A 65 -11.66 6.82 -4.16
C ASP A 65 -11.58 5.68 -3.14
N LEU A 66 -12.62 4.84 -3.06
CA LEU A 66 -12.65 3.66 -2.18
C LEU A 66 -11.61 2.60 -2.59
N THR A 67 -11.33 2.49 -3.89
CA THR A 67 -10.29 1.62 -4.43
C THR A 67 -8.91 2.13 -4.05
N ILE A 68 -8.64 3.44 -4.17
CA ILE A 68 -7.39 4.06 -3.75
C ILE A 68 -7.18 3.85 -2.24
N LEU A 69 -8.20 4.15 -1.42
CA LEU A 69 -8.18 3.92 0.03
C LEU A 69 -7.93 2.44 0.35
N GLY A 70 -8.62 1.53 -0.34
CA GLY A 70 -8.46 0.08 -0.14
C GLY A 70 -7.05 -0.41 -0.45
N ILE A 71 -6.46 0.06 -1.56
CA ILE A 71 -5.08 -0.28 -1.93
C ILE A 71 -4.11 0.27 -0.88
N LEU A 72 -4.26 1.53 -0.47
CA LEU A 72 -3.38 2.16 0.52
C LEU A 72 -3.41 1.40 1.85
N VAL A 73 -4.61 1.11 2.36
CA VAL A 73 -4.79 0.33 3.59
C VAL A 73 -4.24 -1.09 3.44
N SER A 74 -4.39 -1.72 2.28
CA SER A 74 -3.86 -3.07 2.04
C SER A 74 -2.33 -3.12 2.10
N MET A 75 -1.65 -2.09 1.57
CA MET A 75 -0.19 -1.99 1.61
C MET A 75 0.30 -1.73 3.03
N ASP A 76 -0.30 -0.77 3.73
CA ASP A 76 0.01 -0.47 5.13
C ASP A 76 -0.23 -1.69 6.02
N PHE A 77 -1.34 -2.39 5.82
CA PHE A 77 -1.66 -3.62 6.56
C PHE A 77 -0.63 -4.73 6.33
N HIS A 78 -0.18 -4.92 5.08
CA HIS A 78 0.84 -5.93 4.76
C HIS A 78 2.16 -5.64 5.47
N ILE A 79 2.61 -4.38 5.45
CA ILE A 79 3.84 -3.94 6.14
C ILE A 79 3.70 -4.09 7.65
N HIS A 80 2.56 -3.68 8.21
CA HIS A 80 2.32 -3.74 9.64
C HIS A 80 2.26 -5.19 10.14
N MET A 81 1.56 -6.07 9.44
CA MET A 81 1.50 -7.50 9.78
C MET A 81 2.89 -8.13 9.75
N ASN A 82 3.66 -7.91 8.67
CA ASN A 82 5.03 -8.42 8.59
C ASN A 82 5.91 -7.94 9.75
N THR A 83 5.76 -6.68 10.17
CA THR A 83 6.49 -6.11 11.32
C THR A 83 6.08 -6.77 12.64
N ILE A 84 4.78 -6.99 12.87
CA ILE A 84 4.27 -7.66 14.07
C ILE A 84 4.76 -9.12 14.15
N TYR A 85 4.70 -9.86 13.05
CA TYR A 85 5.19 -11.25 13.01
C TYR A 85 6.68 -11.33 13.36
N ASN A 86 7.50 -10.43 12.82
CA ASN A 86 8.93 -10.38 13.09
C ASN A 86 9.23 -10.02 14.57
N LEU A 87 8.46 -9.09 15.16
CA LEU A 87 8.57 -8.77 16.59
C LEU A 87 8.22 -9.97 17.49
N PHE A 88 7.19 -10.73 17.12
CA PHE A 88 6.79 -11.94 17.87
C PHE A 88 7.88 -13.03 17.79
N GLU A 89 8.48 -13.24 16.62
CA GLU A 89 9.59 -14.17 16.45
C GLU A 89 10.82 -13.74 17.27
N LEU A 90 11.14 -12.44 17.28
CA LEU A 90 12.24 -11.88 18.06
C LEU A 90 12.00 -12.08 19.57
N SER A 91 10.78 -11.82 20.05
CA SER A 91 10.41 -12.02 21.45
C SER A 91 10.62 -13.48 21.88
N ASN A 92 10.16 -14.43 21.07
CA ASN A 92 10.34 -15.87 21.34
C ASN A 92 11.82 -16.29 21.32
N LYS A 93 12.62 -15.76 20.38
CA LYS A 93 14.06 -16.01 20.33
C LYS A 93 14.79 -15.49 21.57
N ILE A 94 14.44 -14.30 22.05
CA ILE A 94 15.03 -13.71 23.26
C ILE A 94 14.68 -14.55 24.50
N PHE A 95 13.41 -14.96 24.65
CA PHE A 95 12.98 -15.81 25.76
C PHE A 95 13.76 -17.14 25.80
N LEU A 96 13.92 -17.79 24.65
CA LEU A 96 14.64 -19.05 24.56
C LEU A 96 16.14 -18.88 24.84
N MET A 97 16.75 -17.77 24.40
CA MET A 97 18.14 -17.43 24.73
C MET A 97 18.34 -17.24 26.24
N ILE A 98 17.44 -16.51 26.91
CA ILE A 98 17.49 -16.30 28.37
C ILE A 98 17.35 -17.63 29.11
N LEU A 99 16.43 -18.49 28.69
CA LEU A 99 16.23 -19.80 29.31
C LEU A 99 17.44 -20.71 29.13
N PHE A 100 18.14 -20.62 28.00
CA PHE A 100 19.42 -21.31 27.80
C PHE A 100 20.50 -20.72 28.69
N TYR A 101 20.63 -19.39 28.77
CA TYR A 101 21.62 -18.72 29.62
C TYR A 101 21.45 -19.02 31.12
N VAL A 102 20.22 -19.17 31.61
CA VAL A 102 19.94 -19.54 33.00
C VAL A 102 20.21 -21.03 33.28
N LYS A 103 20.27 -21.87 32.24
CA LYS A 103 20.46 -23.32 32.38
C LYS A 103 21.93 -23.76 32.37
N TYR A 104 22.88 -22.85 32.14
CA TYR A 104 24.33 -23.06 32.22
C TYR A 104 24.95 -22.09 33.23
#